data_AF-A0A2S5CIW8-F1
#
_entry.id   AF-A0A2S5CIW8-F1
#
_cell.length_a   1.000
_cell.length_b   1.000
_cell.length_c   1.000
_cell.angle_alpha   90.00
_cell.angle_beta   90.00
_cell.angle_gamma   90.00
#
_symmetry.space_group_name_H-M   'P 1'
#
loop_
_entity.id
_entity.type
_entity.pdbx_description
1 polymer ?
#
loop_
_entity_poly.entity_id
_entity_poly.type
_entity_poly.pdbx_seq_one_letter_code
_entity_poly.pdbx_strand_id
1 'polypeptide(L)' 'MKWNWQQADWPHFSNAPAKTHASGQRLLLDAGLLFGACKHLGNEAKRQLTVELISNKAL' A
#
# COMPACT_ATOMS: atom_id res chain seq x y z
N MET A 1 -7.68 -17.28 -6.06
CA MET A 1 -8.27 -16.00 -5.59
C MET A 1 -9.66 -15.86 -6.20
N LYS A 2 -10.68 -15.55 -5.40
CA LYS A 2 -12.00 -15.12 -5.92
C LYS A 2 -12.05 -13.60 -5.87
N TRP A 3 -12.48 -12.98 -6.95
CA TRP A 3 -12.66 -11.53 -7.00
C TRP A 3 -13.86 -11.09 -6.14
N ASN A 4 -13.87 -9.83 -5.69
CA ASN A 4 -14.96 -9.30 -4.85
C ASN A 4 -16.34 -9.43 -5.52
N TRP A 5 -16.41 -9.26 -6.84
CA TRP A 5 -17.64 -9.42 -7.63
C TRP A 5 -18.08 -10.89 -7.82
N GLN A 6 -17.23 -11.86 -7.44
CA GLN A 6 -17.54 -13.29 -7.43
C GLN A 6 -18.02 -13.77 -6.05
N GLN A 7 -18.14 -12.88 -5.08
CA GLN A 7 -18.62 -13.22 -3.74
C GLN A 7 -20.16 -13.20 -3.74
N ALA A 8 -20.76 -14.17 -3.05
CA ALA A 8 -22.21 -14.36 -3.05
C ALA A 8 -22.98 -13.23 -2.35
N ASP A 9 -22.27 -12.46 -1.51
CA ASP A 9 -22.77 -11.28 -0.79
C ASP A 9 -22.57 -9.97 -1.57
N TRP A 10 -22.06 -10.02 -2.80
CA TRP A 10 -22.02 -8.86 -3.69
C TRP A 10 -23.43 -8.50 -4.20
N PRO A 11 -23.85 -7.21 -4.20
CA PRO A 11 -23.11 -6.00 -3.83
C PRO A 11 -23.28 -5.59 -2.36
N HIS A 12 -24.00 -6.36 -1.55
CA HIS A 12 -24.21 -6.14 -0.10
C HIS A 12 -22.98 -6.50 0.74
N PHE A 13 -21.81 -6.02 0.31
CA PHE A 13 -20.56 -6.18 1.02
C PHE A 13 -20.69 -5.59 2.43
N SER A 14 -20.62 -6.45 3.44
CA SER A 14 -20.61 -6.01 4.83
C SER A 14 -19.21 -5.60 5.22
N ASN A 15 -18.97 -4.29 5.32
CA ASN A 15 -17.73 -3.76 5.88
C ASN A 15 -17.59 -4.27 7.31
N ALA A 16 -16.64 -5.18 7.55
CA ALA A 16 -16.30 -5.68 8.87
C ALA A 16 -15.01 -4.97 9.32
N PRO A 17 -15.09 -3.74 9.87
CA PRO A 17 -13.91 -2.93 10.20
C PRO A 17 -12.95 -3.64 11.16
N ALA A 18 -13.44 -4.52 12.03
CA ALA A 18 -12.60 -5.36 12.89
C ALA A 18 -11.64 -6.29 12.10
N LYS A 19 -12.03 -6.73 10.90
CA LYS A 19 -11.20 -7.59 10.03
C LYS A 19 -10.12 -6.82 9.28
N THR A 20 -10.30 -5.51 9.07
CA THR A 20 -9.37 -4.65 8.32
C THR A 20 -8.51 -3.77 9.22
N HIS A 21 -8.88 -3.61 10.49
CA HIS A 21 -8.20 -2.72 11.44
C HIS A 21 -6.72 -3.06 11.64
N ALA A 22 -6.39 -4.35 11.85
CA ALA A 22 -5.01 -4.78 12.06
C ALA A 22 -4.14 -4.51 10.82
N SER A 23 -4.64 -4.81 9.63
CA SER A 23 -3.94 -4.52 8.37
C SER A 23 -3.81 -3.02 8.12
N GLY A 24 -4.84 -2.23 8.45
CA GLY A 24 -4.81 -0.77 8.36
C GLY A 24 -3.78 -0.15 9.30
N GLN A 25 -3.73 -0.59 10.56
CA GLN A 25 -2.72 -0.14 11.52
C GLN A 25 -1.30 -0.49 11.05
N ARG A 26 -1.10 -1.71 10.54
CA ARG A 26 0.19 -2.12 10.01
C ARG A 26 0.62 -1.29 8.80
N LEU A 27 -0.32 -1.04 7.87
CA LEU A 27 -0.08 -0.18 6.71
C LEU A 27 0.36 1.23 7.14
N LEU A 28 -0.31 1.81 8.13
CA LEU A 28 0.02 3.15 8.64
C LEU A 28 1.40 3.19 9.29
N LEU A 29 1.76 2.17 10.08
CA LEU A 29 3.08 2.05 10.70
C LEU A 29 4.18 1.94 9.62
N ASP A 30 3.99 1.04 8.67
CA ASP A 30 4.98 0.77 7.62
C ASP A 30 5.12 1.99 6.69
N ALA A 31 4.03 2.72 6.42
CA ALA A 31 4.07 3.98 5.68
C ALA A 31 4.85 5.07 6.43
N GLY A 32 4.67 5.18 7.75
CA GLY A 32 5.43 6.11 8.59
C GLY A 32 6.93 5.81 8.58
N LEU A 33 7.30 4.53 8.71
CA LEU A 33 8.69 4.07 8.63
C LEU A 33 9.32 4.40 7.27
N LEU A 34 8.61 4.09 6.19
CA LEU A 34 9.05 4.37 4.83
C LEU A 34 9.27 5.88 4.62
N PHE A 35 8.34 6.71 5.07
CA PHE A 35 8.46 8.16 4.95
C PHE A 35 9.65 8.70 5.76
N GLY A 36 9.86 8.18 6.96
CA GLY A 36 11.04 8.48 7.79
C GLY A 36 12.34 8.12 7.06
N ALA A 37 12.46 6.90 6.55
CA ALA A 37 13.62 6.46 5.78
C ALA A 37 13.87 7.36 4.57
N CYS A 38 12.82 7.69 3.80
CA CYS A 38 12.91 8.59 2.65
C CYS A 38 13.36 10.00 3.02
N LYS A 39 13.04 10.53 4.21
CA LYS A 39 13.54 11.85 4.64
C LYS A 39 15.06 11.88 4.73
N HIS A 40 15.67 10.78 5.18
CA HIS A 40 17.12 10.67 5.36
C HIS A 40 17.89 10.36 4.08
N LEU A 41 17.21 10.05 2.97
CA LEU A 41 17.85 9.87 1.67
C LEU A 41 18.37 11.21 1.12
N GLY A 42 19.59 11.21 0.61
CA GLY A 42 20.12 12.31 -0.19
C GLY A 42 19.35 12.50 -1.51
N ASN A 43 19.48 13.68 -2.13
CA ASN A 43 18.70 14.02 -3.32
C ASN A 43 18.95 13.06 -4.50
N GLU A 44 20.18 12.58 -4.69
CA GLU A 44 20.49 11.65 -5.77
C GLU A 44 19.86 10.27 -5.56
N ALA A 45 19.93 9.74 -4.32
CA ALA A 45 19.27 8.50 -3.96
C ALA A 45 17.74 8.58 -4.12
N LYS A 46 17.13 9.73 -3.78
CA LYS A 46 15.69 9.98 -4.01
C LYS A 46 15.35 9.98 -5.50
N ARG A 47 16.17 10.61 -6.35
CA ARG A 47 15.95 10.63 -7.81
C ARG A 47 16.05 9.24 -8.41
N GLN A 48 17.10 8.49 -8.06
CA GLN A 48 17.28 7.11 -8.52
C GLN A 48 16.09 6.22 -8.12
N LEU A 49 15.69 6.26 -6.84
CA LEU A 49 14.54 5.49 -6.35
C LEU A 49 13.24 5.86 -7.10
N THR A 50 13.04 7.14 -7.41
CA THR A 50 11.87 7.60 -8.18
C THR A 50 11.86 7.01 -9.59
N VAL A 51 13.01 7.03 -10.28
CA VAL A 51 13.15 6.46 -11.62
C VAL A 51 12.87 4.96 -11.59
N GLU A 52 13.45 4.22 -10.65
CA GLU A 52 13.23 2.78 -10.50
C GLU A 52 11.75 2.45 -10.26
N LEU A 53 11.09 3.18 -9.36
CA LEU A 53 9.67 2.95 -9.05
C LEU A 53 8.76 3.19 -10.25
N ILE A 54 8.99 4.25 -11.04
CA ILE A 54 8.18 4.56 -12.22
C ILE A 54 8.41 3.52 -13.32
N SER A 55 9.66 3.16 -13.58
CA SER A 55 10.01 2.15 -14.60
C SER A 55 9.44 0.78 -14.28
N ASN A 56 9.42 0.38 -13.01
CA ASN A 56 8.91 -0.92 -12.59
C ASN A 56 7.36 -0.98 -12.54
N LYS A 57 6.70 0.18 -12.44
CA LYS A 57 5.22 0.31 -12.51
C LYS A 57 4.69 0.46 -13.94
N ALA A 58 5.58 0.68 -14.91
CA ALA A 58 5.25 0.81 -16.33
C ALA A 58 5.19 -0.55 -17.06
N LEU A 59 5.59 -1.64 -16.40
CA LEU A 59 5.47 -3.03 -16.86
C LEU A 59 4.15 -3.64 -16.39
#